data_AF-A0A1J4UPR1-F1
#
_entry.id   AF-A0A1J4UPR1-F1
#
_cell.length_a   1.000
_cell.length_b   1.000
_cell.length_c   1.000
_cell.angle_alpha   90.00
_cell.angle_beta   90.00
_cell.angle_gamma   90.00
#
_symmetry.space_group_name_H-M   'P 1'
#
loop_
_entity.id
_entity.type
_entity.pdbx_description
1 polymer ?
#
loop_
_entity_poly.entity_id
_entity_poly.type
_entity_poly.pdbx_seq_one_letter_code
_entity_poly.pdbx_strand_id
1 'polypeptide(L)'
;MRGIPLAAARLKPRGATQNGAPFAVVFSLQSIAVLLTGLLFFANGYVLLEHLRREERGEVKKFVTSSLLTEEERAVYEQLIRSGGESTQKQLSLDTGFSAVKTYRVLKRLEAKNILKSFPYGMTKKIVLNGE
;
A
#
# COMPACT_ATOMS: atom_id res chain seq x y z
N MET A 1 -40.97 -85.44 28.58
CA MET A 1 -41.58 -84.12 28.88
C MET A 1 -40.72 -83.48 29.97
N ARG A 2 -40.16 -82.27 29.89
CA ARG A 2 -40.05 -81.20 28.90
C ARG A 2 -38.69 -80.55 29.16
N GLY A 3 -37.90 -80.29 28.11
CA GLY A 3 -36.66 -79.54 28.21
C GLY A 3 -36.94 -78.09 28.58
N ILE A 4 -36.17 -77.55 29.52
CA ILE A 4 -36.17 -76.12 29.85
C ILE A 4 -35.17 -75.46 28.90
N PRO A 5 -35.57 -74.48 28.06
CA PRO A 5 -34.64 -73.81 27.19
C PRO A 5 -33.81 -72.79 27.99
N LEU A 6 -32.50 -72.87 27.79
CA LEU A 6 -31.48 -71.94 28.25
C LEU A 6 -31.68 -70.59 27.51
N ALA A 7 -32.44 -69.67 28.09
CA ALA A 7 -32.57 -68.32 27.56
C ALA A 7 -31.33 -67.50 27.95
N ALA A 8 -30.28 -67.60 27.14
CA ALA A 8 -29.15 -66.68 27.18
C ALA A 8 -29.66 -65.28 26.85
N ALA A 9 -29.84 -64.45 27.87
CA ALA A 9 -30.13 -63.03 27.73
C ALA A 9 -28.94 -62.36 27.03
N ARG A 10 -29.03 -62.26 25.70
CA ARG A 10 -28.09 -61.51 24.88
C ARG A 10 -28.26 -60.03 25.20
N LEU A 11 -27.49 -59.54 26.17
CA LEU A 11 -27.40 -58.12 26.48
C LEU A 11 -26.97 -57.39 25.21
N LYS A 12 -27.93 -56.73 24.55
CA LYS A 12 -27.69 -55.81 23.44
C LYS A 12 -26.78 -54.70 23.99
N PRO A 13 -25.56 -54.49 23.47
CA PRO A 13 -24.76 -53.37 23.91
C PRO A 13 -25.54 -52.09 23.62
N ARG A 14 -25.84 -51.37 24.70
CA ARG A 14 -26.54 -50.09 24.71
C ARG A 14 -25.74 -49.16 23.81
N GLY A 15 -26.36 -48.72 22.71
CA GLY A 15 -25.72 -47.91 21.69
C GLY A 15 -24.98 -46.75 22.36
N ALA A 16 -23.67 -46.70 22.15
CA ALA A 16 -22.90 -45.50 22.39
C ALA A 16 -23.49 -44.43 21.46
N THR A 17 -24.35 -43.59 22.02
CA THR A 17 -24.77 -42.35 21.38
C THR A 17 -23.50 -41.58 21.08
N GLN A 18 -23.10 -41.58 19.81
CA GLN A 18 -22.08 -40.68 19.29
C GLN A 18 -22.64 -39.27 19.39
N ASN A 19 -22.59 -38.69 20.59
CA ASN A 19 -22.62 -37.25 20.76
C ASN A 19 -21.27 -36.78 20.24
N GLY A 20 -21.17 -36.56 18.93
CA GLY A 20 -20.04 -35.87 18.33
C GLY A 20 -19.84 -34.58 19.10
N ALA A 21 -18.78 -34.51 19.90
CA ALA A 21 -18.56 -33.38 20.78
C ALA A 21 -18.53 -32.12 19.91
N PRO A 22 -19.31 -31.06 20.23
CA PRO A 22 -19.39 -29.86 19.40
C PRO A 22 -18.01 -29.22 19.15
N PHE A 23 -17.07 -29.48 20.07
CA PHE A 23 -15.67 -29.09 19.97
C PHE A 23 -14.89 -29.77 18.82
N ALA A 24 -15.27 -30.98 18.39
CA ALA A 24 -14.58 -31.68 17.29
C ALA A 24 -14.78 -30.99 15.93
N VAL A 25 -15.90 -30.28 15.75
CA VAL A 25 -16.15 -29.47 14.56
C VAL A 25 -15.29 -28.21 14.58
N VAL A 26 -15.10 -27.58 15.74
CA VAL A 26 -14.31 -26.34 15.90
C VAL A 26 -12.82 -26.56 15.62
N PHE A 27 -12.28 -27.73 15.96
CA PHE A 27 -10.89 -28.11 15.64
C PHE A 27 -10.76 -28.91 14.35
N SER A 28 -11.81 -28.93 13.52
CA SER A 28 -11.73 -29.61 12.23
C SER A 28 -10.79 -28.87 11.27
N LEU A 29 -10.16 -29.64 10.38
CA LEU A 29 -9.32 -29.09 9.30
C LEU A 29 -10.06 -28.04 8.46
N GLN A 30 -11.40 -28.18 8.34
CA GLN A 30 -12.26 -27.24 7.61
C GLN A 30 -12.38 -25.89 8.33
N SER A 31 -12.51 -25.87 9.65
CA SER A 31 -12.55 -24.64 10.43
C SER A 31 -11.23 -23.87 10.34
N ILE A 32 -10.10 -24.59 10.37
CA ILE A 32 -8.78 -24.00 10.14
C ILE A 32 -8.69 -23.41 8.73
N ALA A 33 -9.17 -24.11 7.71
CA ALA A 33 -9.17 -23.62 6.33
C ALA A 33 -10.02 -22.35 6.16
N VAL A 34 -11.20 -22.28 6.78
CA VAL A 34 -12.05 -21.07 6.75
C VAL A 34 -11.36 -19.89 7.43
N LEU A 35 -10.73 -20.10 8.59
CA LEU A 35 -9.99 -19.05 9.29
C LEU A 35 -8.79 -18.55 8.47
N LEU A 36 -8.03 -19.46 7.86
CA LEU A 36 -6.91 -19.11 6.98
C LEU A 36 -7.38 -18.32 5.75
N THR A 37 -8.49 -18.74 5.15
CA THR A 37 -9.09 -18.04 4.00
C THR A 37 -9.51 -16.63 4.42
N GLY A 38 -10.21 -16.49 5.55
CA GLY A 38 -10.59 -15.20 6.10
C GLY A 38 -9.37 -14.31 6.36
N LEU A 39 -8.32 -14.85 6.99
CA LEU A 39 -7.10 -14.10 7.26
C LEU A 39 -6.41 -13.61 5.98
N LEU A 40 -6.38 -14.45 4.94
CA LEU A 40 -5.84 -14.06 3.63
C LEU A 40 -6.66 -12.93 3.00
N PHE A 41 -8.00 -13.02 3.01
CA PHE A 41 -8.86 -11.94 2.49
C PHE A 41 -8.66 -10.64 3.27
N PHE A 42 -8.55 -10.70 4.61
CA PHE A 42 -8.28 -9.53 5.43
C PHE A 42 -6.90 -8.92 5.14
N ALA A 43 -5.86 -9.73 5.01
CA ALA A 43 -4.52 -9.26 4.69
C ALA A 43 -4.47 -8.60 3.29
N ASN A 44 -5.05 -9.24 2.28
CA ASN A 44 -5.13 -8.68 0.93
C ASN A 44 -5.97 -7.39 0.91
N GLY A 45 -7.10 -7.36 1.62
CA GLY A 45 -7.94 -6.17 1.76
C GLY A 45 -7.20 -5.02 2.43
N TYR A 46 -6.42 -5.29 3.48
CA TYR A 46 -5.59 -4.29 4.16
C TYR A 46 -4.53 -3.70 3.21
N VAL A 47 -3.80 -4.55 2.49
CA VAL A 47 -2.77 -4.13 1.52
C VAL A 47 -3.38 -3.28 0.40
N LEU A 48 -4.56 -3.66 -0.10
CA LEU A 48 -5.28 -2.90 -1.11
C LEU A 48 -5.70 -1.52 -0.57
N LEU A 49 -6.28 -1.47 0.63
CA LEU A 49 -6.70 -0.22 1.26
C LEU A 49 -5.51 0.73 1.49
N GLU A 50 -4.35 0.18 1.83
CA GLU A 50 -3.13 0.96 2.01
C GLU A 50 -2.62 1.52 0.67
N HIS A 51 -2.68 0.75 -0.42
CA HIS A 51 -2.29 1.23 -1.74
C HIS A 51 -3.18 2.38 -2.23
N LEU A 52 -4.51 2.25 -2.12
CA LEU A 52 -5.42 3.34 -2.51
C LEU A 52 -5.18 4.61 -1.69
N ARG A 53 -4.97 4.47 -0.37
CA ARG A 53 -4.68 5.63 0.50
C ARG A 53 -3.35 6.30 0.16
N ARG A 54 -2.36 5.56 -0.35
CA ARG A 54 -1.08 6.14 -0.79
C ARG A 54 -1.24 6.96 -2.07
N GLU A 55 -2.00 6.45 -3.04
CA GLU A 55 -2.30 7.19 -4.28
C GLU A 55 -3.07 8.47 -4.00
N GLU A 56 -4.14 8.41 -3.21
CA GLU A 56 -4.94 9.60 -2.85
C GLU A 56 -4.09 10.66 -2.12
N ARG A 57 -3.22 10.24 -1.19
CA ARG A 57 -2.31 11.17 -0.50
C ARG A 57 -1.33 11.83 -1.46
N GLY A 58 -0.82 11.08 -2.43
CA GLY A 58 0.07 11.60 -3.47
C GLY A 58 -0.60 12.63 -4.37
N GLU A 59 -1.81 12.32 -4.85
CA GLU A 59 -2.64 13.21 -5.68
C GLU A 59 -3.01 14.50 -4.93
N VAL A 60 -3.49 14.39 -3.69
CA VAL A 60 -3.82 15.56 -2.85
C VAL A 60 -2.58 16.40 -2.57
N LYS A 61 -1.44 15.79 -2.26
CA LYS A 61 -0.19 16.52 -2.02
C LYS A 61 0.29 17.25 -3.28
N LYS A 62 0.18 16.64 -4.46
CA LYS A 62 0.51 17.27 -5.75
C LYS A 62 -0.40 18.46 -6.04
N PHE A 63 -1.70 18.32 -5.80
CA PHE A 63 -2.68 19.40 -5.96
C PHE A 63 -2.40 20.57 -5.01
N VAL A 64 -2.24 20.31 -3.72
CA VAL A 64 -1.93 21.32 -2.69
C VAL A 64 -0.59 22.00 -2.96
N THR A 65 0.41 21.24 -3.40
CA THR A 65 1.71 21.81 -3.80
C THR A 65 1.49 22.78 -4.96
N SER A 66 0.78 22.37 -6.02
CA SER A 66 0.56 23.20 -7.21
C SER A 66 -0.22 24.50 -6.95
N SER A 67 -1.12 24.51 -5.96
CA SER A 67 -1.92 25.70 -5.61
C SER A 67 -1.15 26.74 -4.78
N LEU A 68 -0.05 26.34 -4.15
CA LEU A 68 0.82 27.22 -3.35
C LEU A 68 2.02 27.77 -4.14
N LEU A 69 2.15 27.40 -5.42
CA LEU A 69 3.22 27.87 -6.30
C LEU A 69 2.81 29.13 -7.05
N THR A 70 3.77 30.04 -7.21
CA THR A 70 3.62 31.15 -8.16
C THR A 70 3.69 30.62 -9.60
N GLU A 71 3.25 31.39 -10.60
CA GLU A 71 3.29 30.96 -12.01
C GLU A 71 4.69 30.52 -12.46
N GLU A 72 5.73 31.24 -12.04
CA GLU A 72 7.13 30.89 -12.36
C GLU A 72 7.56 29.58 -11.71
N GLU A 73 7.17 29.37 -10.45
CA GLU A 73 7.47 28.14 -9.70
C GLU A 73 6.73 26.95 -10.30
N ARG A 74 5.47 27.16 -10.70
CA ARG A 74 4.64 26.16 -11.36
C ARG A 74 5.24 25.75 -12.69
N ALA A 75 5.71 26.70 -13.51
CA ALA A 75 6.35 26.38 -14.79
C ALA A 75 7.58 25.47 -14.62
N VAL A 76 8.45 25.78 -13.63
CA VAL A 76 9.61 24.94 -13.31
C VAL A 76 9.20 23.58 -12.76
N TYR A 77 8.21 23.53 -11.88
CA TYR A 77 7.70 22.29 -11.29
C TYR A 77 7.07 21.36 -12.33
N GLU A 78 6.24 21.88 -13.23
CA GLU A 78 5.64 21.11 -14.32
C GLU A 78 6.70 20.58 -15.27
N GLN A 79 7.73 21.38 -15.60
CA GLN A 79 8.82 20.93 -16.44
C GLN A 79 9.67 19.83 -15.76
N LEU A 80 9.86 19.92 -14.43
CA LEU A 80 10.54 18.90 -13.66
C LEU A 80 9.73 17.59 -13.58
N ILE A 81 8.40 17.66 -13.51
CA ILE A 81 7.53 16.47 -13.62
C ILE A 81 7.64 15.85 -15.01
N ARG A 82 7.60 16.67 -16.07
CA ARG A 82 7.71 16.18 -17.47
C ARG A 82 9.03 15.48 -17.75
N SER A 83 10.10 15.85 -17.04
CA SER A 83 11.41 15.19 -17.13
C SER A 83 11.55 13.94 -16.25
N GLY A 84 10.45 13.46 -15.65
CA GLY A 84 10.44 12.24 -14.82
C GLY A 84 10.84 12.47 -13.37
N GLY A 85 10.75 13.71 -12.87
CA GLY A 85 11.07 14.04 -11.48
C GLY A 85 12.53 14.39 -11.24
N GLU A 86 13.39 14.30 -12.26
CA GLU A 86 14.81 14.63 -12.17
C GLU A 86 15.25 15.44 -13.39
N SER A 87 16.05 16.48 -13.17
CA SER A 87 16.64 17.27 -14.25
C SER A 87 17.90 17.98 -13.79
N THR A 88 18.58 18.69 -14.69
CA THR A 88 19.68 19.58 -14.33
C THR A 88 19.22 21.04 -14.32
N GLN A 89 19.86 21.88 -13.53
CA GLN A 89 19.57 23.32 -13.51
C GLN A 89 19.75 23.95 -14.91
N LYS A 90 20.75 23.51 -15.67
CA LYS A 90 20.96 23.97 -17.05
C LYS A 90 19.79 23.59 -17.95
N GLN A 91 19.33 22.34 -17.87
CA GLN A 91 18.21 21.86 -18.69
C GLN A 91 16.90 22.59 -18.34
N LEU A 92 16.60 22.74 -17.05
CA LEU A 92 15.41 23.49 -16.60
C LEU A 92 15.42 24.94 -17.09
N SER A 93 16.59 25.59 -17.11
CA SER A 93 16.74 26.95 -17.63
C SER A 93 16.41 27.03 -19.12
N LEU A 94 16.88 26.05 -19.92
CA LEU A 94 16.61 25.98 -21.35
C LEU A 94 15.13 25.71 -21.62
N ASP A 95 14.57 24.72 -20.94
CA ASP A 95 13.21 24.25 -21.18
C ASP A 95 12.14 25.28 -20.77
N THR A 96 12.40 26.05 -19.72
CA THR A 96 11.47 27.10 -19.25
C THR A 96 11.70 28.45 -19.91
N GLY A 97 12.80 28.61 -20.68
CA GLY A 97 13.22 29.89 -21.25
C GLY A 97 13.68 30.92 -20.21
N PHE A 98 13.92 30.50 -18.96
CA PHE A 98 14.40 31.37 -17.90
C PHE A 98 15.90 31.57 -17.99
N SER A 99 16.39 32.74 -17.51
CA SER A 99 17.82 32.95 -17.34
C SER A 99 18.39 32.06 -16.22
N ALA A 100 19.70 31.78 -16.24
CA ALA A 100 20.35 30.96 -15.22
C ALA A 100 20.13 31.51 -13.79
N VAL A 101 20.14 32.84 -13.65
CA VAL A 101 19.89 33.54 -12.38
C VAL A 101 18.43 33.40 -11.95
N LYS A 102 17.49 33.58 -12.88
CA LYS A 102 16.06 33.43 -12.58
C LYS A 102 15.75 31.99 -12.15
N THR A 103 16.26 31.01 -12.91
CA THR A 103 16.14 29.59 -12.59
C THR A 103 16.70 29.28 -11.20
N TYR A 104 17.87 29.80 -10.85
CA TYR A 104 18.45 29.63 -9.51
C TYR A 104 17.54 30.18 -8.41
N ARG A 105 16.98 31.39 -8.58
CA ARG A 105 16.07 32.00 -7.60
C ARG A 105 14.79 31.18 -7.43
N VAL A 106 14.19 30.72 -8.52
CA VAL A 106 12.98 29.87 -8.48
C VAL A 106 13.28 28.55 -7.77
N LEU A 107 14.37 27.88 -8.14
CA LEU A 107 14.80 26.63 -7.50
C LEU A 107 15.04 26.82 -5.99
N LYS A 108 15.63 27.94 -5.57
CA LYS A 108 15.83 28.23 -4.15
C LYS A 108 14.52 28.43 -3.38
N ARG A 109 13.51 29.06 -3.99
CA ARG A 109 12.18 29.18 -3.38
C ARG A 109 11.48 27.82 -3.27
N LEU A 110 11.58 26.98 -4.31
CA LEU A 110 11.03 25.63 -4.30
C LEU A 110 11.73 24.72 -3.28
N GLU A 111 13.05 24.87 -3.11
CA GLU A 111 13.84 24.16 -2.09
C GLU A 111 13.45 24.63 -0.67
N ALA A 112 13.23 25.93 -0.46
CA ALA A 112 12.74 26.47 0.80
C ALA A 112 11.32 25.97 1.16
N LYS A 113 10.50 25.66 0.14
CA LYS A 113 9.19 25.02 0.30
C LYS A 113 9.28 23.48 0.46
N ASN A 114 10.48 22.90 0.51
CA ASN A 114 10.75 21.46 0.59
C ASN A 114 10.14 20.63 -0.58
N ILE A 115 9.91 21.25 -1.73
CA ILE A 115 9.30 20.61 -2.91
C ILE A 115 10.34 19.85 -3.73
N LEU A 116 11.57 20.36 -3.76
CA LEU A 116 12.69 19.76 -4.49
C LEU A 116 13.98 19.83 -3.68
N LYS A 117 14.98 19.05 -4.09
CA LYS A 117 16.34 19.09 -3.56
C LYS A 117 17.32 19.31 -4.70
N SER A 118 18.37 20.07 -4.41
CA SER A 118 19.47 20.30 -5.36
C SER A 118 20.77 19.66 -4.87
N PHE A 119 21.48 18.99 -5.77
CA PHE A 119 22.76 18.33 -5.49
C PHE A 119 23.82 18.80 -6.50
N PRO A 120 25.09 18.96 -6.10
CA PRO A 120 26.16 19.22 -7.05
C PRO A 120 26.30 18.07 -8.05
N TYR A 121 26.41 18.37 -9.35
CA TYR A 121 26.55 17.40 -10.43
C TYR A 121 27.44 17.94 -11.54
N GLY A 122 28.74 17.64 -11.47
CA GLY A 122 29.75 18.21 -12.37
C GLY A 122 29.76 19.74 -12.31
N MET A 123 29.64 20.40 -13.46
CA MET A 123 29.60 21.86 -13.57
C MET A 123 28.20 22.46 -13.38
N THR A 124 27.19 21.64 -13.04
CA THR A 124 25.81 22.10 -12.81
C THR A 124 25.25 21.48 -11.54
N LYS A 125 23.97 21.76 -11.26
CA LYS A 125 23.24 21.11 -10.17
C LYS A 125 22.24 20.12 -10.75
N LYS A 126 22.16 18.94 -10.14
CA LYS A 126 21.07 18.00 -10.34
C LYS A 126 19.92 18.40 -9.41
N ILE A 127 18.72 18.48 -9.96
CA ILE A 127 17.48 18.86 -9.27
C ILE A 127 16.59 17.63 -9.26
N VAL A 128 16.11 17.24 -8.09
CA VAL A 128 15.27 16.06 -7.89
C VAL A 128 14.03 16.48 -7.11
N LEU A 129 12.86 16.03 -7.55
CA LEU A 129 11.61 16.21 -6.81
C LEU A 129 11.69 15.50 -5.47
N ASN A 130 11.27 16.17 -4.41
CA ASN A 130 11.25 15.57 -3.08
C ASN A 130 10.02 14.65 -2.98
N GLY A 131 10.22 13.38 -3.32
CA GLY A 131 9.22 12.33 -3.16
C GLY A 131 9.21 11.82 -1.72
N GLU A 132 8.34 12.38 -0.89
CA GLU A 132 7.86 11.76 0.35
C GLU A 132 6.36 11.52 0.25
#